data_AF-A0A543IYV9-F1
#
_entry.id   AF-A0A543IYV9-F1
#
_cell.length_a   1.000
_cell.length_b   1.000
_cell.length_c   1.000
_cell.angle_alpha   90.00
_cell.angle_beta   90.00
_cell.angle_gamma   90.00
#
_symmetry.space_group_name_H-M   'P 1'
#
loop_
_entity.id
_entity.type
_entity.pdbx_description
1 polymer ?
#
loop_
_entity_poly.entity_id
_entity_poly.type
_entity_poly.pdbx_seq_one_letter_code
_entity_poly.pdbx_strand_id
1 'polypeptide(L)'
;MVAPGINRRLSAEPEKGEKGMSVRKRAAGLLTGLVTVAALAVPLAPGAAQASTPWLDDPGTCTNHQTARSAVISGRTVEVRYGNCNGKQYGWGRIRGFVSWLPDRIRFEVDINGDRIPDGHSVRLARHRNYTAAYPTASGSRRAFRACFVTSDSQPCTPNNSTAWW
;
A
#
# COMPACT_ATOMS: atom_id res chain seq x y z
N MET A 1 42.44 23.94 41.87
CA MET A 1 43.03 24.54 40.65
C MET A 1 41.85 25.07 39.84
N VAL A 2 41.56 26.37 39.92
CA VAL A 2 42.14 27.44 39.07
C VAL A 2 41.61 27.35 37.63
N ALA A 3 40.67 28.25 37.31
CA ALA A 3 40.26 28.65 35.95
C ALA A 3 41.13 29.86 35.51
N PRO A 4 40.77 30.69 34.50
CA PRO A 4 39.92 30.51 33.31
C PRO A 4 40.69 30.91 32.01
N GLY A 5 40.01 31.00 30.87
CA GLY A 5 40.57 31.57 29.62
C GLY A 5 39.58 32.45 28.86
N ILE A 6 39.55 33.75 29.15
CA ILE A 6 38.73 34.77 28.46
C ILE A 6 39.65 35.79 27.79
N ASN A 7 39.41 36.10 26.51
CA ASN A 7 39.77 37.36 25.82
C ASN A 7 38.94 37.43 24.52
N ARG A 8 38.05 38.39 24.20
CA ARG A 8 37.77 39.80 24.57
C ARG A 8 38.50 40.86 23.71
N ARG A 9 37.74 41.48 22.77
CA ARG A 9 37.70 42.92 22.35
C ARG A 9 36.68 43.03 21.18
N LEU A 10 35.70 43.95 21.14
CA LEU A 10 35.71 45.44 21.14
C LEU A 10 36.40 45.99 19.87
N SER A 11 35.84 46.85 19.01
CA SER A 11 34.52 47.53 18.90
C SER A 11 34.17 47.70 17.38
N ALA A 12 33.23 48.51 16.84
CA ALA A 12 32.36 49.60 17.31
C ALA A 12 31.11 49.80 16.38
N GLU A 13 30.41 50.94 16.52
CA GLU A 13 29.28 51.45 15.72
C GLU A 13 29.78 52.53 14.68
N PRO A 14 28.98 53.42 14.02
CA PRO A 14 27.52 53.62 13.94
C PRO A 14 26.96 54.01 12.53
N GLU A 15 25.76 54.63 12.50
CA GLU A 15 25.16 55.47 11.43
C GLU A 15 24.51 54.74 10.21
N LYS A 16 23.43 55.24 9.57
CA LYS A 16 22.42 56.29 9.86
C LYS A 16 21.35 56.20 8.75
N GLY A 17 20.06 56.44 9.03
CA GLY A 17 19.03 56.29 7.98
C GLY A 17 17.57 56.66 8.30
N GLU A 18 17.32 57.69 9.11
CA GLU A 18 16.03 58.42 9.07
C GLU A 18 15.81 59.06 7.67
N LYS A 19 14.63 59.50 7.20
CA LYS A 19 13.34 59.89 7.83
C LYS A 19 12.25 60.07 6.73
N GLY A 20 10.99 60.07 7.16
CA GLY A 20 9.91 60.88 6.58
C GLY A 20 9.08 60.33 5.41
N MET A 21 7.82 60.69 5.20
CA MET A 21 6.79 61.32 6.04
C MET A 21 5.51 61.41 5.19
N SER A 22 4.38 60.92 5.74
CA SER A 22 2.99 61.32 5.48
C SER A 22 2.63 62.17 4.24
N VAL A 23 1.69 61.66 3.42
CA VAL A 23 0.57 62.49 2.92
C VAL A 23 -0.76 61.74 3.09
N ARG A 24 -1.68 62.29 3.90
CA ARG A 24 -3.10 61.93 3.89
C ARG A 24 -3.81 62.67 2.74
N LYS A 25 -4.58 61.97 1.91
CA LYS A 25 -5.66 62.59 1.09
C LYS A 25 -6.96 61.80 1.25
N ARG A 26 -8.08 62.52 1.13
CA ARG A 26 -9.43 62.09 1.53
C ARG A 26 -10.29 61.72 0.32
N ALA A 27 -11.40 61.03 0.61
CA ALA A 27 -12.65 61.01 -0.17
C ALA A 27 -12.58 60.35 -1.57
N ALA A 28 -13.69 59.98 -2.20
CA ALA A 28 -14.98 59.45 -1.71
C ALA A 28 -15.73 58.91 -2.92
N GLY A 29 -16.43 57.78 -2.76
CA GLY A 29 -17.54 57.31 -3.63
C GLY A 29 -17.30 57.17 -5.14
N LEU A 30 -17.53 55.96 -5.66
CA LEU A 30 -18.50 55.80 -6.75
C LEU A 30 -19.06 54.37 -6.73
N LEU A 31 -20.37 54.24 -6.76
CA LEU A 31 -21.07 52.95 -6.92
C LEU A 31 -21.21 52.65 -8.41
N THR A 32 -20.50 51.64 -8.90
CA THR A 32 -20.76 51.03 -10.22
C THR A 32 -21.23 49.59 -10.01
N GLY A 33 -22.50 49.35 -10.34
CA GLY A 33 -23.16 48.07 -10.10
C GLY A 33 -22.57 46.96 -10.98
N LEU A 34 -22.04 45.92 -10.34
CA LEU A 34 -21.68 44.67 -11.01
C LEU A 34 -22.94 43.81 -11.17
N VAL A 35 -23.33 43.53 -12.41
CA VAL A 35 -24.35 42.52 -12.71
C VAL A 35 -23.72 41.15 -12.48
N THR A 36 -23.88 40.60 -11.28
CA THR A 36 -23.48 39.22 -10.97
C THR A 36 -24.41 38.25 -11.69
N VAL A 37 -23.99 37.78 -12.86
CA VAL A 37 -24.57 36.58 -13.48
C VAL A 37 -24.24 35.40 -12.57
N ALA A 38 -25.22 34.93 -11.81
CA ALA A 38 -25.10 33.75 -10.97
C ALA A 38 -25.01 32.51 -11.88
N ALA A 39 -23.80 32.15 -12.30
CA ALA A 39 -23.54 30.89 -12.95
C ALA A 39 -23.94 29.76 -12.00
N LEU A 40 -24.99 29.02 -12.35
CA LEU A 40 -25.40 27.82 -11.64
C LEU A 40 -24.33 26.75 -11.81
N ALA A 41 -23.35 26.75 -10.90
CA ALA A 41 -22.39 25.68 -10.76
C ALA A 41 -23.14 24.43 -10.27
N VAL A 42 -23.63 23.63 -11.22
CA VAL A 42 -24.14 22.29 -10.92
C VAL A 42 -22.99 21.52 -10.28
N PRO A 43 -23.10 21.10 -9.01
CA PRO A 43 -22.05 20.28 -8.40
C PRO A 43 -22.05 18.94 -9.14
N LEU A 44 -21.03 18.73 -9.96
CA LEU A 44 -20.70 17.41 -10.48
C LEU A 44 -20.37 16.55 -9.26
N ALA A 45 -21.36 15.80 -8.78
CA ALA A 45 -21.15 14.79 -7.77
C ALA A 45 -20.07 13.85 -8.30
N PRO A 46 -18.91 13.71 -7.62
CA PRO A 46 -17.88 12.78 -8.07
C PRO A 46 -18.52 11.39 -8.08
N GLY A 47 -18.65 10.81 -9.28
CA GLY A 47 -19.22 9.48 -9.44
C GLY A 47 -18.48 8.53 -8.50
N ALA A 48 -19.23 7.77 -7.70
CA ALA A 48 -18.65 6.91 -6.69
C ALA A 48 -17.62 5.98 -7.36
N ALA A 49 -16.34 6.22 -7.05
CA ALA A 49 -15.26 5.39 -7.57
C ALA A 49 -15.46 4.00 -6.97
N GLN A 50 -16.03 3.10 -7.77
CA GLN A 50 -16.11 1.68 -7.44
C GLN A 50 -14.67 1.19 -7.36
N ALA A 51 -14.15 1.13 -6.13
CA ALA A 51 -12.84 0.57 -5.86
C ALA A 51 -12.85 -0.86 -6.38
N SER A 52 -12.13 -1.11 -7.47
CA SER A 52 -12.02 -2.45 -8.02
C SER A 52 -11.46 -3.37 -6.94
N THR A 53 -12.01 -4.59 -6.89
CA THR A 53 -11.51 -5.65 -6.03
C THR A 53 -9.98 -5.70 -6.16
N PRO A 54 -9.21 -5.58 -5.05
CA PRO A 54 -7.75 -5.40 -5.15
C PRO A 54 -7.02 -6.62 -5.69
N TRP A 55 -7.73 -7.75 -5.87
CA TRP A 55 -7.22 -8.99 -6.40
C TRP A 55 -6.93 -8.90 -7.92
N LEU A 56 -5.76 -9.37 -8.32
CA LEU A 56 -5.37 -9.60 -9.71
C LEU A 56 -5.59 -11.07 -10.06
N ASP A 57 -6.47 -11.36 -11.02
CA ASP A 57 -6.88 -12.74 -11.37
C ASP A 57 -5.74 -13.61 -11.92
N ASP A 58 -4.78 -13.01 -12.61
CA ASP A 58 -3.69 -13.72 -13.28
C ASP A 58 -2.30 -13.15 -12.99
N PRO A 59 -1.66 -13.55 -11.87
CA PRO A 59 -0.26 -13.22 -11.63
C PRO A 59 0.74 -13.93 -12.57
N GLY A 60 0.28 -14.83 -13.45
CA GLY A 60 1.13 -15.37 -14.53
C GLY A 60 1.60 -14.29 -15.51
N THR A 61 0.88 -13.16 -15.58
CA THR A 61 1.21 -11.99 -16.41
C THR A 61 2.24 -11.04 -15.78
N CYS A 62 2.60 -11.25 -14.51
CA CYS A 62 3.53 -10.39 -13.80
C CYS A 62 4.99 -10.67 -14.22
N THR A 63 5.91 -9.85 -13.69
CA THR A 63 7.35 -9.94 -13.95
C THR A 63 8.14 -10.10 -12.65
N ASN A 64 9.43 -10.42 -12.74
CA ASN A 64 10.34 -10.56 -11.59
C ASN A 64 9.84 -11.53 -10.51
N HIS A 65 9.35 -12.71 -10.94
CA HIS A 65 8.73 -13.68 -10.06
C HIS A 65 9.70 -14.32 -9.07
N GLN A 66 9.53 -14.01 -7.78
CA GLN A 66 10.34 -14.53 -6.67
C GLN A 66 9.48 -15.37 -5.71
N THR A 67 10.13 -16.14 -4.84
CA THR A 67 9.48 -16.93 -3.77
C THR A 67 9.90 -16.31 -2.44
N ALA A 68 8.93 -15.86 -1.64
CA ALA A 68 9.18 -15.26 -0.32
C ALA A 68 9.21 -16.29 0.81
N ARG A 69 8.33 -17.30 0.73
CA ARG A 69 8.22 -18.42 1.68
C ARG A 69 7.91 -19.69 0.91
N SER A 70 8.39 -20.82 1.43
CA SER A 70 8.08 -22.15 0.90
C SER A 70 7.96 -23.13 2.07
N ALA A 71 7.13 -24.15 1.90
CA ALA A 71 6.98 -25.28 2.81
C ALA A 71 6.70 -26.56 2.01
N VAL A 72 7.09 -27.72 2.55
CA VAL A 72 6.71 -29.02 2.00
C VAL A 72 5.62 -29.62 2.91
N ILE A 73 4.42 -29.80 2.37
CA ILE A 73 3.24 -30.27 3.10
C ILE A 73 2.69 -31.48 2.35
N SER A 74 2.63 -32.64 3.00
CA SER A 74 2.13 -33.90 2.42
C SER A 74 2.76 -34.24 1.05
N GLY A 75 4.05 -33.92 0.86
CA GLY A 75 4.79 -34.11 -0.39
C GLY A 75 4.59 -33.03 -1.46
N ARG A 76 3.73 -32.02 -1.25
CA ARG A 76 3.58 -30.87 -2.14
C ARG A 76 4.48 -29.72 -1.68
N THR A 77 5.08 -28.99 -2.63
CA THR A 77 5.73 -27.71 -2.34
C THR A 77 4.68 -26.60 -2.42
N VAL A 78 4.47 -25.89 -1.32
CA VAL A 78 3.56 -24.75 -1.22
C VAL A 78 4.40 -23.48 -1.06
N GLU A 79 4.09 -22.45 -1.83
CA GLU A 79 4.90 -21.23 -1.92
C GLU A 79 4.05 -19.97 -1.78
N VAL A 80 4.55 -19.00 -1.01
CA VAL A 80 4.19 -17.58 -1.18
C VAL A 80 5.15 -17.00 -2.21
N ARG A 81 4.60 -16.53 -3.33
CA ARG A 81 5.34 -15.89 -4.41
C ARG A 81 4.97 -14.43 -4.52
N TYR A 82 5.84 -13.65 -5.15
CA TYR A 82 5.57 -12.25 -5.48
C TYR A 82 6.23 -11.84 -6.79
N GLY A 83 5.80 -10.71 -7.33
CA GLY A 83 6.28 -10.14 -8.58
C GLY A 83 5.61 -8.80 -8.88
N ASN A 84 6.01 -8.18 -9.99
CA ASN A 84 5.56 -6.83 -10.37
C ASN A 84 4.56 -6.88 -11.52
N CYS A 85 3.41 -6.23 -11.34
CA CYS A 85 2.29 -6.18 -12.26
C CYS A 85 1.76 -4.73 -12.30
N ASN A 86 1.66 -4.13 -13.49
CA ASN A 86 1.15 -2.76 -13.66
C ASN A 86 1.81 -1.72 -12.72
N GLY A 87 3.15 -1.80 -12.56
CA GLY A 87 3.93 -0.90 -11.72
C GLY A 87 3.80 -1.13 -10.20
N LYS A 88 3.06 -2.13 -9.74
CA LYS A 88 2.89 -2.48 -8.32
C LYS A 88 3.37 -3.90 -8.05
N GLN A 89 3.80 -4.17 -6.83
CA GLN A 89 4.13 -5.53 -6.40
C GLN A 89 2.89 -6.25 -5.87
N TYR A 90 2.72 -7.51 -6.25
CA TYR A 90 1.64 -8.40 -5.82
C TYR A 90 2.21 -9.71 -5.26
N GLY A 91 1.51 -10.31 -4.30
CA GLY A 91 1.81 -11.63 -3.74
C GLY A 91 0.70 -12.65 -4.00
N TRP A 92 1.03 -13.93 -4.18
CA TRP A 92 0.08 -15.02 -4.42
C TRP A 92 0.60 -16.37 -3.94
N GLY A 93 -0.32 -17.34 -3.79
CA GLY A 93 0.02 -18.73 -3.48
C GLY A 93 0.33 -19.53 -4.75
N ARG A 94 1.33 -20.41 -4.69
CA ARG A 94 1.59 -21.44 -5.72
C ARG A 94 1.76 -22.81 -5.08
N ILE A 95 1.36 -23.87 -5.79
CA ILE A 95 1.62 -25.26 -5.42
C ILE A 95 2.40 -26.01 -6.52
N ARG A 96 3.29 -26.91 -6.12
CA ARG A 96 4.04 -27.83 -7.00
C ARG A 96 3.96 -29.24 -6.43
N GLY A 97 4.10 -30.26 -7.28
CA GLY A 97 3.96 -31.67 -6.87
C GLY A 97 2.52 -32.06 -6.53
N PHE A 98 1.53 -31.27 -6.95
CA PHE A 98 0.11 -31.60 -6.78
C PHE A 98 -0.27 -32.79 -7.66
N VAL A 99 -1.27 -33.56 -7.22
CA VAL A 99 -1.79 -34.73 -7.95
C VAL A 99 -3.04 -34.31 -8.73
N SER A 100 -3.01 -34.46 -10.05
CA SER A 100 -4.00 -33.86 -10.97
C SER A 100 -5.41 -34.49 -10.91
N TRP A 101 -5.55 -35.68 -10.34
CA TRP A 101 -6.83 -36.37 -10.10
C TRP A 101 -7.35 -36.24 -8.67
N LEU A 102 -6.54 -35.71 -7.75
CA LEU A 102 -6.98 -35.37 -6.39
C LEU A 102 -7.51 -33.93 -6.35
N PRO A 103 -8.36 -33.57 -5.37
CA PRO A 103 -8.86 -32.20 -5.21
C PRO A 103 -7.79 -31.26 -4.60
N ASP A 104 -6.51 -31.43 -4.99
CA ASP A 104 -5.39 -30.66 -4.49
C ASP A 104 -5.59 -29.17 -4.82
N ARG A 105 -5.72 -28.34 -3.79
CA ARG A 105 -5.93 -26.89 -3.90
C ARG A 105 -4.81 -26.13 -3.22
N ILE A 106 -4.56 -24.94 -3.76
CA ILE A 106 -3.74 -23.91 -3.14
C ILE A 106 -4.67 -22.83 -2.56
N ARG A 107 -4.55 -22.58 -1.27
CA ARG A 107 -5.20 -21.47 -0.57
C ARG A 107 -4.14 -20.42 -0.25
N PHE A 108 -4.44 -19.16 -0.53
CA PHE A 108 -3.59 -18.02 -0.24
C PHE A 108 -4.37 -17.09 0.68
N GLU A 109 -3.82 -16.80 1.84
CA GLU A 109 -4.44 -15.99 2.89
C GLU A 109 -3.68 -14.67 3.08
N VAL A 110 -4.45 -13.62 3.33
CA VAL A 110 -4.01 -12.23 3.45
C VAL A 110 -4.49 -11.70 4.80
N ASP A 111 -3.53 -11.31 5.64
CA ASP A 111 -3.71 -10.39 6.76
C ASP A 111 -3.40 -8.98 6.24
N ILE A 112 -4.28 -8.00 6.49
CA ILE A 112 -4.09 -6.58 6.13
C ILE A 112 -3.93 -5.67 7.34
N ASN A 113 -4.12 -6.19 8.56
CA ASN A 113 -4.26 -5.38 9.77
C ASN A 113 -3.04 -5.53 10.73
N GLY A 114 -2.43 -6.71 10.77
CA GLY A 114 -1.24 -7.08 11.54
C GLY A 114 -1.41 -8.21 12.57
N ASP A 115 -2.64 -8.70 12.80
CA ASP A 115 -2.97 -9.69 13.83
C ASP A 115 -2.67 -11.15 13.49
N ARG A 116 -2.26 -11.44 12.23
CA ARG A 116 -2.01 -12.78 11.69
C ARG A 116 -3.25 -13.69 11.61
N ILE A 117 -4.42 -13.07 11.49
CA ILE A 117 -5.71 -13.67 11.14
C ILE A 117 -6.03 -13.25 9.69
N PRO A 118 -6.56 -14.16 8.84
CA PRO A 118 -6.84 -13.82 7.44
C PRO A 118 -8.09 -12.93 7.29
N ASP A 119 -7.90 -11.66 6.96
CA ASP A 119 -8.97 -10.75 6.52
C ASP A 119 -9.50 -11.09 5.10
N GLY A 120 -8.68 -11.78 4.29
CA GLY A 120 -9.03 -12.14 2.92
C GLY A 120 -8.30 -13.38 2.43
N HIS A 121 -8.83 -14.03 1.39
CA HIS A 121 -8.19 -15.21 0.80
C HIS A 121 -8.58 -15.46 -0.67
N SER A 122 -7.78 -16.27 -1.35
CA SER A 122 -8.07 -16.83 -2.68
C SER A 122 -7.75 -18.32 -2.67
N VAL A 123 -8.62 -19.15 -3.25
CA VAL A 123 -8.40 -20.60 -3.41
C VAL A 123 -8.38 -20.95 -4.90
N ARG A 124 -7.55 -21.93 -5.29
CA ARG A 124 -7.54 -22.48 -6.64
C ARG A 124 -7.30 -24.00 -6.64
N LEU A 125 -8.12 -24.73 -7.38
CA LEU A 125 -7.89 -26.13 -7.73
C LEU A 125 -6.69 -26.23 -8.68
N ALA A 126 -5.65 -26.96 -8.27
CA ALA A 126 -4.35 -26.97 -8.94
C ALA A 126 -4.39 -27.54 -10.37
N ARG A 127 -5.40 -28.37 -10.68
CA ARG A 127 -5.60 -29.05 -11.98
C ARG A 127 -5.64 -28.10 -13.19
N HIS A 128 -6.22 -26.91 -13.04
CA HIS A 128 -6.33 -25.93 -14.14
C HIS A 128 -5.22 -24.87 -14.12
N ARG A 129 -4.79 -24.51 -12.90
CA ARG A 129 -3.81 -23.46 -12.63
C ARG A 129 -3.26 -23.70 -11.24
N ASN A 130 -1.95 -23.85 -11.10
CA ASN A 130 -1.31 -24.17 -9.83
C ASN A 130 -0.97 -22.93 -8.97
N TYR A 131 -1.67 -21.82 -9.17
CA TYR A 131 -1.52 -20.58 -8.44
C TYR A 131 -2.84 -19.84 -8.25
N THR A 132 -2.94 -19.06 -7.19
CA THR A 132 -4.15 -18.27 -6.85
C THR A 132 -4.23 -16.95 -7.63
N ALA A 133 -5.31 -16.20 -7.44
CA ALA A 133 -5.26 -14.76 -7.69
C ALA A 133 -4.24 -14.10 -6.73
N ALA A 134 -3.78 -12.90 -7.07
CA ALA A 134 -2.76 -12.18 -6.31
C ALA A 134 -3.30 -10.93 -5.62
N TYR A 135 -2.74 -10.57 -4.47
CA TYR A 135 -3.11 -9.40 -3.69
C TYR A 135 -1.94 -8.40 -3.63
N PRO A 136 -2.17 -7.07 -3.70
CA PRO A 136 -1.09 -6.10 -3.70
C PRO A 136 -0.30 -6.15 -2.39
N THR A 137 1.03 -6.14 -2.46
CA THR A 137 1.88 -6.07 -1.26
C THR A 137 1.83 -4.66 -0.66
N ALA A 138 2.44 -4.47 0.51
CA ALA A 138 2.60 -3.17 1.14
C ALA A 138 3.97 -3.10 1.83
N SER A 139 4.51 -1.89 1.95
CA SER A 139 5.68 -1.61 2.77
C SER A 139 5.28 -1.59 4.25
N GLY A 140 5.48 -2.71 4.96
CA GLY A 140 5.27 -2.80 6.41
C GLY A 140 4.62 -4.11 6.85
N SER A 141 4.87 -4.50 8.10
CA SER A 141 4.46 -5.79 8.67
C SER A 141 2.95 -5.96 8.91
N ARG A 142 2.15 -4.92 8.70
CA ARG A 142 0.68 -4.96 8.84
C ARG A 142 0.01 -5.77 7.75
N ARG A 143 0.60 -5.84 6.54
CA ARG A 143 0.15 -6.76 5.50
C ARG A 143 1.06 -7.98 5.50
N ALA A 144 0.47 -9.16 5.66
CA ALA A 144 1.21 -10.42 5.66
C ALA A 144 0.48 -11.49 4.86
N PHE A 145 1.25 -12.47 4.37
CA PHE A 145 0.74 -13.48 3.45
C PHE A 145 1.15 -14.90 3.84
N ARG A 146 0.24 -15.87 3.72
CA ARG A 146 0.61 -17.30 3.81
C ARG A 146 -0.06 -18.11 2.70
N ALA A 147 0.59 -19.20 2.32
CA ALA A 147 0.11 -20.14 1.31
C ALA A 147 -0.05 -21.53 1.92
N CYS A 148 -1.09 -22.26 1.53
CA CYS A 148 -1.53 -23.46 2.21
C CYS A 148 -2.03 -24.54 1.24
N PHE A 149 -1.72 -25.80 1.55
CA PHE A 149 -2.32 -26.95 0.86
C PHE A 149 -3.65 -27.31 1.52
N VAL A 150 -4.71 -27.39 0.72
CA VAL A 150 -6.05 -27.78 1.16
C VAL A 150 -6.71 -28.73 0.14
N THR A 151 -7.75 -29.45 0.56
CA THR A 151 -8.53 -30.35 -0.32
C THR A 151 -9.96 -29.88 -0.58
N SER A 152 -10.42 -28.84 0.13
CA SER A 152 -11.68 -28.14 -0.13
C SER A 152 -11.50 -26.62 -0.09
N ASP A 153 -12.47 -25.86 -0.62
CA ASP A 153 -12.41 -24.38 -0.61
C ASP A 153 -12.66 -23.77 0.78
N SER A 154 -13.41 -24.47 1.63
CA SER A 154 -13.75 -24.03 3.00
C SER A 154 -12.68 -24.38 4.04
N GLN A 155 -11.72 -25.24 3.74
CA GLN A 155 -10.66 -25.62 4.67
C GLN A 155 -9.73 -24.41 4.95
N PRO A 156 -9.54 -24.01 6.22
CA PRO A 156 -8.67 -22.91 6.57
C PRO A 156 -7.19 -23.33 6.51
N CYS A 157 -6.31 -22.33 6.52
CA CYS A 157 -4.90 -22.54 6.82
C CYS A 157 -4.68 -22.80 8.32
N THR A 158 -3.84 -23.77 8.62
CA THR A 158 -3.37 -24.16 9.95
C THR A 158 -1.83 -24.28 9.93
N PRO A 159 -1.14 -24.24 11.07
CA PRO A 159 0.32 -24.41 11.12
C PRO A 159 0.85 -25.69 10.44
N ASN A 160 0.01 -26.73 10.33
CA ASN A 160 0.40 -28.04 9.76
C ASN A 160 0.23 -28.11 8.24
N ASN A 161 -0.49 -27.16 7.61
CA ASN A 161 -0.72 -27.15 6.16
C ASN A 161 -0.42 -25.80 5.49
N SER A 162 0.30 -24.89 6.16
CA SER A 162 0.68 -23.59 5.64
C SER A 162 2.19 -23.34 5.63
N THR A 163 2.62 -22.37 4.82
CA THR A 163 3.88 -21.65 5.09
C THR A 163 3.77 -20.86 6.40
N ALA A 164 4.90 -20.43 6.94
CA ALA A 164 4.92 -19.28 7.82
C ALA A 164 4.38 -18.03 7.08
N TRP A 165 3.92 -17.04 7.84
CA TRP A 165 3.57 -15.73 7.29
C TRP A 165 4.82 -15.05 6.69
N TRP A 166 4.64 -14.44 5.52
CA TRP A 166 5.57 -13.51 4.89
C TRP A 166 5.22 -12.07 5.29
#